data_AF-Q8ZV08-F1
#
_entry.id   AF-Q8ZV08-F1
#
_cell.length_a   1.000
_cell.length_b   1.000
_cell.length_c   1.000
_cell.angle_alpha   90.00
_cell.angle_beta   90.00
_cell.angle_gamma   90.00
#
_symmetry.space_group_name_H-M   'P 1'
#
loop_
_entity.id
_entity.type
_entity.pdbx_description
1 polymer ?
#
loop_
_entity_poly.entity_id
_entity_poly.type
_entity_poly.pdbx_seq_one_letter_code
_entity_poly.pdbx_strand_id
1 'polypeptide(L)'
;MEVRELRRGFLGLIVGVPILFFTALALFYAASLSNYYEELPTGARHNPAATMALAITAIIGGVLLAYVSWMFWRGYQAALGDKAAAIGALVLLLGYVVFFLFLPAILAGNVGGVLAAFIIGVALTFVGYVLAFIIPAYRFYTLTKDGIFLAAVILYALFFLGLVTVYIAWILMYVGLGRIEERRASESAGPGISA
;
A
#
# COMPACT_ATOMS: atom_id res chain seq x y z
N MET A 1 19.35 -16.03 21.96
CA MET A 1 18.34 -15.07 21.44
C MET A 1 17.33 -15.82 20.60
N GLU A 2 16.05 -15.81 20.99
CA GLU A 2 14.99 -16.45 20.20
C GLU A 2 14.60 -15.59 18.98
N VAL A 3 15.44 -15.58 17.95
CA VAL A 3 15.17 -14.95 16.63
C VAL A 3 14.08 -15.72 15.84
N ARG A 4 13.61 -16.85 16.37
CA ARG A 4 12.62 -17.74 15.76
C ARG A 4 11.33 -17.02 15.39
N GLU A 5 10.86 -16.11 16.24
CA GLU A 5 9.62 -15.36 16.00
C GLU A 5 9.79 -14.35 14.85
N LEU A 6 10.91 -13.62 14.79
CA LEU A 6 11.23 -12.74 13.66
C LEU A 6 11.30 -13.53 12.35
N ARG A 7 11.97 -14.68 12.35
CA ARG A 7 12.08 -15.55 11.17
C ARG A 7 10.72 -16.04 10.69
N ARG A 8 9.81 -16.38 11.61
CA ARG A 8 8.42 -16.76 11.27
C ARG A 8 7.62 -15.59 10.69
N GLY A 9 7.79 -14.38 11.21
CA GLY A 9 7.21 -13.17 10.65
C GLY A 9 7.68 -12.92 9.21
N PHE A 10 8.99 -13.00 8.96
CA PHE A 10 9.54 -12.88 7.60
C PHE A 10 9.07 -13.99 6.66
N LEU A 11 8.99 -15.24 7.12
CA LEU A 11 8.47 -16.34 6.32
C LEU A 11 7.00 -16.11 5.96
N GLY A 12 6.21 -15.56 6.90
CA GLY A 12 4.84 -15.12 6.64
C GLY A 12 4.75 -14.08 5.52
N LEU A 13 5.64 -13.08 5.51
CA LEU A 13 5.70 -12.10 4.42
C LEU A 13 6.13 -12.71 3.09
N ILE A 14 7.20 -13.51 3.08
CA ILE A 14 7.77 -14.12 1.86
C ILE A 14 6.74 -15.01 1.16
N VAL A 15 5.94 -15.76 1.91
CA VAL A 15 4.93 -16.66 1.34
C VAL A 15 3.60 -15.94 1.13
N GLY A 16 3.17 -15.15 2.12
CA GLY A 16 1.85 -14.54 2.12
C GLY A 16 1.69 -13.37 1.15
N VAL A 17 2.72 -12.53 0.96
CA VAL A 17 2.63 -11.37 0.07
C VAL A 17 2.45 -11.78 -1.39
N PRO A 18 3.20 -12.75 -1.96
CA PRO A 18 2.95 -13.22 -3.32
C PRO A 18 1.54 -13.81 -3.49
N ILE A 19 1.08 -14.63 -2.54
CA ILE A 19 -0.27 -15.22 -2.59
C ILE A 19 -1.34 -14.12 -2.62
N LEU A 20 -1.21 -13.11 -1.75
CA LEU A 20 -2.10 -11.95 -1.73
C LEU A 20 -2.07 -11.19 -3.05
N PHE A 21 -0.89 -10.94 -3.61
CA PHE A 21 -0.73 -10.22 -4.87
C PHE A 21 -1.41 -10.95 -6.03
N PHE A 22 -1.14 -12.25 -6.21
CA PHE A 22 -1.74 -13.02 -7.29
C PHE A 22 -3.26 -13.21 -7.11
N THR A 23 -3.72 -13.36 -5.87
CA THR A 23 -5.16 -13.42 -5.56
C THR A 23 -5.84 -12.10 -5.91
N ALA A 24 -5.26 -10.97 -5.49
CA ALA A 24 -5.77 -9.65 -5.84
C ALA A 24 -5.83 -9.45 -7.36
N LEU A 25 -4.74 -9.78 -8.06
CA LEU A 25 -4.66 -9.66 -9.52
C LEU A 25 -5.73 -10.51 -10.22
N ALA A 26 -5.93 -11.76 -9.78
CA ALA A 26 -6.95 -12.64 -10.33
C ALA A 26 -8.37 -12.10 -10.08
N LEU A 27 -8.65 -11.59 -8.88
CA LEU A 27 -9.94 -11.00 -8.54
C LEU A 27 -10.20 -9.71 -9.33
N PHE A 28 -9.19 -8.85 -9.51
CA PHE A 28 -9.29 -7.65 -10.35
C PHE A 28 -9.53 -7.99 -11.82
N TYR A 29 -8.79 -8.97 -12.34
CA TYR A 29 -8.99 -9.44 -13.70
C TYR A 29 -10.42 -9.98 -13.89
N ALA A 30 -10.90 -10.83 -12.97
CA ALA A 30 -12.27 -11.35 -13.01
C ALA A 30 -13.31 -10.21 -12.93
N ALA A 31 -13.10 -9.22 -12.07
CA ALA A 31 -13.97 -8.05 -11.98
C ALA A 31 -13.97 -7.22 -13.27
N SER A 32 -12.82 -7.05 -13.92
CA SER A 32 -12.71 -6.30 -15.19
C SER A 32 -13.47 -6.94 -16.36
N LEU A 33 -13.72 -8.26 -16.28
CA LEU A 33 -14.52 -8.98 -17.25
C LEU A 33 -16.03 -8.83 -17.01
N SER A 34 -16.45 -8.26 -15.88
CA SER A 34 -17.87 -8.01 -15.60
C SER A 34 -18.31 -6.69 -16.22
N ASN A 35 -19.34 -6.71 -17.07
CA ASN A 35 -19.93 -5.50 -17.67
C ASN A 35 -20.89 -4.76 -16.72
N TYR A 36 -20.85 -5.02 -15.42
CA TYR A 36 -21.74 -4.41 -14.44
C TYR A 36 -21.06 -3.24 -13.72
N TYR A 37 -21.70 -2.06 -13.81
CA TYR A 37 -21.25 -0.84 -13.16
C TYR A 37 -22.44 -0.17 -12.46
N GLU A 38 -22.20 0.31 -11.24
CA GLU A 38 -23.15 1.09 -10.45
C GLU A 38 -22.70 2.56 -10.39
N GLU A 39 -23.67 3.45 -10.53
CA GLU A 39 -23.46 4.90 -10.49
C GLU A 39 -23.58 5.41 -9.05
N LEU A 40 -22.53 6.06 -8.56
CA LEU A 40 -22.48 6.67 -7.23
C LEU A 40 -23.24 8.01 -7.23
N PRO A 41 -23.64 8.54 -6.05
CA PRO A 41 -24.30 9.84 -5.94
C PRO A 41 -23.51 11.02 -6.54
N THR A 42 -22.21 10.85 -6.74
CA THR A 42 -21.31 11.83 -7.37
C THR A 42 -21.31 11.78 -8.90
N GLY A 43 -22.06 10.86 -9.51
CA GLY A 43 -22.02 10.57 -10.96
C GLY A 43 -20.83 9.70 -11.38
N ALA A 44 -19.97 9.29 -10.44
CA ALA A 44 -18.88 8.36 -10.72
C ALA A 44 -19.41 6.93 -10.86
N ARG A 45 -18.87 6.17 -11.82
CA ARG A 45 -19.22 4.75 -11.99
C ARG A 45 -18.18 3.87 -11.34
N HIS A 46 -18.63 2.85 -10.62
CA HIS A 46 -17.76 1.85 -10.02
C HIS A 46 -18.27 0.44 -10.33
N ASN A 47 -17.36 -0.53 -10.28
CA ASN A 47 -17.71 -1.94 -10.45
C ASN A 47 -17.80 -2.59 -9.06
N PRO A 48 -18.98 -3.02 -8.61
CA PRO A 48 -19.16 -3.60 -7.28
C PRO A 48 -18.33 -4.86 -7.05
N ALA A 49 -18.12 -5.68 -8.09
CA ALA A 49 -17.26 -6.86 -8.01
C ALA A 49 -15.79 -6.47 -7.78
N ALA A 50 -15.32 -5.39 -8.41
CA ALA A 50 -13.96 -4.86 -8.17
C ALA A 50 -13.82 -4.31 -6.75
N THR A 51 -14.84 -3.62 -6.23
CA THR A 51 -14.83 -3.12 -4.85
C THR A 51 -14.90 -4.24 -3.83
N MET A 52 -15.68 -5.30 -4.09
CA MET A 52 -15.72 -6.49 -3.23
C MET A 52 -14.39 -7.26 -3.27
N ALA A 53 -13.77 -7.39 -4.45
CA ALA A 53 -12.42 -7.96 -4.60
C ALA A 53 -11.37 -7.19 -3.77
N LEU A 54 -11.42 -5.86 -3.82
CA LEU A 54 -10.60 -4.98 -3.00
C LEU A 54 -10.82 -5.20 -1.50
N ALA A 55 -12.07 -5.28 -1.06
CA ALA A 55 -12.42 -5.52 0.35
C ALA A 55 -11.92 -6.88 0.84
N ILE A 56 -12.11 -7.95 0.06
CA ILE A 56 -11.60 -9.29 0.38
C ILE A 56 -10.07 -9.27 0.49
N THR A 57 -9.39 -8.64 -0.47
CA THR A 57 -7.93 -8.48 -0.45
C THR A 57 -7.47 -7.72 0.79
N ALA A 58 -8.19 -6.67 1.17
CA ALA A 58 -7.91 -5.88 2.37
C ALA A 58 -8.04 -6.71 3.66
N ILE A 59 -9.06 -7.57 3.74
CA ILE A 59 -9.29 -8.43 4.91
C ILE A 59 -8.18 -9.48 5.02
N ILE A 60 -7.89 -10.22 3.95
CA ILE A 60 -6.85 -11.26 3.97
C ILE A 60 -5.48 -10.63 4.23
N GLY A 61 -5.19 -9.50 3.59
CA GLY A 61 -3.94 -8.75 3.82
C GLY A 61 -3.83 -8.23 5.25
N GLY A 62 -4.94 -7.76 5.85
CA GLY A 62 -5.02 -7.35 7.24
C GLY A 62 -4.74 -8.50 8.22
N VAL A 63 -5.27 -9.70 7.96
CA VAL A 63 -4.99 -10.90 8.77
C VAL A 63 -3.50 -11.27 8.69
N LEU A 64 -2.93 -11.27 7.48
CA LEU A 64 -1.49 -11.53 7.31
C LEU A 64 -0.65 -10.49 8.07
N LEU A 65 -0.96 -9.20 7.91
CA LEU A 65 -0.24 -8.11 8.57
C LEU A 65 -0.38 -8.19 10.09
N ALA A 66 -1.55 -8.51 10.63
CA ALA A 66 -1.75 -8.70 12.06
C ALA A 66 -0.88 -9.84 12.60
N TYR A 67 -0.83 -10.98 11.90
CA TYR A 67 0.05 -12.09 12.24
C TYR A 67 1.54 -11.67 12.19
N VAL A 68 1.98 -11.06 11.10
CA VAL A 68 3.38 -10.64 10.92
C VAL A 68 3.78 -9.61 11.98
N SER A 69 2.94 -8.58 12.20
CA SER A 69 3.19 -7.56 13.21
C SER A 69 3.26 -8.15 14.62
N TRP A 70 2.43 -9.15 14.94
CA TRP A 70 2.50 -9.86 16.22
C TRP A 70 3.81 -10.63 16.40
N MET A 71 4.25 -11.35 15.36
CA MET A 71 5.51 -12.09 15.38
C MET A 71 6.72 -11.15 15.49
N PHE A 72 6.68 -10.01 14.81
CA PHE A 72 7.69 -8.96 14.92
C PHE A 72 7.71 -8.29 16.28
N TRP A 73 6.55 -7.96 16.84
CA TRP A 73 6.44 -7.43 18.20
C TRP A 73 7.15 -8.34 19.21
N ARG A 74 6.81 -9.64 19.22
CA ARG A 74 7.43 -10.62 20.13
C ARG A 74 8.91 -10.80 19.86
N GLY A 75 9.28 -10.91 18.59
CA GLY A 75 10.67 -11.12 18.17
C GLY A 75 11.59 -9.95 18.51
N TYR A 76 11.16 -8.71 18.27
CA TYR A 76 11.97 -7.54 18.60
C TYR A 76 12.09 -7.33 20.11
N GLN A 77 11.03 -7.57 20.89
CA GLN A 77 11.12 -7.51 22.34
C GLN A 77 12.11 -8.54 22.89
N ALA A 78 12.07 -9.78 22.39
CA ALA A 78 12.96 -10.84 22.86
C ALA A 78 14.42 -10.66 22.39
N ALA A 79 14.65 -10.13 21.19
CA ALA A 79 15.98 -10.06 20.61
C ALA A 79 16.71 -8.73 20.88
N LEU A 80 15.98 -7.61 20.95
CA LEU A 80 16.56 -6.27 21.12
C LEU A 80 16.17 -5.61 22.45
N GLY A 81 15.17 -6.12 23.17
CA GLY A 81 14.60 -5.44 24.33
C GLY A 81 13.95 -4.08 23.99
N ASP A 82 13.72 -3.81 22.70
CA ASP A 82 13.37 -2.49 22.21
C ASP A 82 11.87 -2.34 21.98
N LYS A 83 11.25 -1.45 22.75
CA LYS A 83 9.83 -1.11 22.59
C LYS A 83 9.56 -0.33 21.31
N ALA A 84 10.52 0.42 20.76
CA ALA A 84 10.33 1.23 19.57
C ALA A 84 10.07 0.36 18.32
N ALA A 85 10.85 -0.71 18.16
CA ALA A 85 10.69 -1.70 17.09
C ALA A 85 9.32 -2.39 17.13
N ALA A 86 8.87 -2.72 18.34
CA ALA A 86 7.58 -3.32 18.59
C ALA A 86 6.43 -2.33 18.24
N ILE A 87 6.53 -1.08 18.69
CA ILE A 87 5.58 0.00 18.33
C ILE A 87 5.53 0.20 16.82
N GLY A 88 6.67 0.13 16.12
CA GLY A 88 6.71 0.20 14.66
C GLY A 88 5.81 -0.82 13.97
N ALA A 89 5.79 -2.07 14.45
CA ALA A 89 4.94 -3.12 13.90
C ALA A 89 3.43 -2.84 14.08
N LEU A 90 3.05 -2.21 15.20
CA LEU A 90 1.68 -1.75 15.44
C LEU A 90 1.31 -0.56 14.56
N VAL A 91 2.21 0.41 14.41
CA VAL A 91 2.01 1.58 13.54
C VAL A 91 1.84 1.16 12.09
N LEU A 92 2.54 0.11 11.65
CA LEU A 92 2.41 -0.44 10.30
C LEU A 92 1.03 -1.09 10.08
N LEU A 93 0.54 -1.85 11.07
CA LEU A 93 -0.82 -2.40 11.05
C LEU A 93 -1.88 -1.28 11.05
N LEU A 94 -1.71 -0.25 11.87
CA LEU A 94 -2.60 0.90 11.91
C LEU A 94 -2.61 1.67 10.59
N GLY A 95 -1.44 1.88 10.00
CA GLY A 95 -1.31 2.52 8.69
C GLY A 95 -2.05 1.75 7.59
N TYR A 96 -1.98 0.42 7.62
CA TYR A 96 -2.77 -0.44 6.73
C TYR A 96 -4.27 -0.28 6.94
N VAL A 97 -4.75 -0.32 8.19
CA VAL A 97 -6.17 -0.13 8.50
C VAL A 97 -6.67 1.24 8.03
N VAL A 98 -5.92 2.30 8.35
CA VAL A 98 -6.27 3.68 7.96
C VAL A 98 -6.26 3.85 6.44
N PHE A 99 -5.28 3.25 5.76
CA PHE A 99 -5.23 3.25 4.30
C PHE A 99 -6.54 2.72 3.71
N PHE A 100 -6.99 1.54 4.14
CA PHE A 100 -8.21 0.92 3.61
C PHE A 100 -9.53 1.59 4.03
N LEU A 101 -9.52 2.61 4.90
CA LEU A 101 -10.68 3.47 5.13
C LEU A 101 -11.08 4.28 3.88
N PHE A 102 -10.24 4.31 2.84
CA PHE A 102 -10.62 4.87 1.55
C PHE A 102 -11.84 4.12 0.94
N LEU A 103 -11.99 2.80 1.18
CA LEU A 103 -13.07 2.01 0.59
C LEU A 103 -14.47 2.50 1.00
N PRO A 104 -14.80 2.62 2.31
CA PRO A 104 -16.08 3.21 2.71
C PRO A 104 -16.21 4.68 2.28
N ALA A 105 -15.12 5.45 2.23
CA ALA A 105 -15.15 6.83 1.77
C ALA A 105 -15.48 6.97 0.28
N ILE A 106 -14.98 6.06 -0.58
CA ILE A 106 -15.32 5.99 -2.01
C ILE A 106 -16.81 5.69 -2.17
N LEU A 107 -17.32 4.68 -1.46
CA LEU A 107 -18.73 4.29 -1.52
C LEU A 107 -19.68 5.41 -1.06
N ALA A 108 -19.23 6.26 -0.13
CA ALA A 108 -19.95 7.44 0.31
C ALA A 108 -19.79 8.66 -0.62
N GLY A 109 -19.00 8.57 -1.70
CA GLY A 109 -18.70 9.71 -2.58
C GLY A 109 -17.87 10.81 -1.91
N ASN A 110 -17.20 10.53 -0.79
CA ASN A 110 -16.46 11.51 -0.02
C ASN A 110 -14.98 11.59 -0.46
N VAL A 111 -14.73 12.38 -1.51
CA VAL A 111 -13.38 12.58 -2.09
C VAL A 111 -12.35 13.05 -1.05
N GLY A 112 -12.74 13.96 -0.15
CA GLY A 112 -11.85 14.45 0.92
C GLY A 112 -11.45 13.34 1.90
N GLY A 113 -12.39 12.48 2.26
CA GLY A 113 -12.15 11.30 3.10
C GLY A 113 -11.24 10.27 2.42
N VAL A 114 -11.39 10.06 1.12
CA VAL A 114 -10.52 9.16 0.33
C VAL A 114 -9.07 9.65 0.35
N LEU A 115 -8.85 10.93 0.05
CA LEU A 115 -7.51 11.53 0.04
C LEU A 115 -6.87 11.51 1.44
N ALA A 116 -7.63 11.84 2.48
CA ALA A 116 -7.15 11.81 3.86
C ALA A 116 -6.74 10.41 4.29
N ALA A 117 -7.58 9.39 4.05
CA ALA A 117 -7.28 7.99 4.36
C ALA A 117 -6.02 7.52 3.64
N PHE A 118 -5.87 7.87 2.36
CA PHE A 118 -4.70 7.52 1.56
C PHE A 118 -3.41 8.16 2.11
N ILE A 119 -3.39 9.48 2.28
CA ILE A 119 -2.21 10.22 2.74
C ILE A 119 -1.79 9.79 4.14
N ILE A 120 -2.74 9.71 5.08
CA ILE A 120 -2.47 9.34 6.47
C ILE A 120 -2.05 7.87 6.54
N GLY A 121 -2.72 6.97 5.82
CA GLY A 121 -2.39 5.55 5.78
C GLY A 121 -0.98 5.30 5.24
N VAL A 122 -0.58 5.98 4.16
CA VAL A 122 0.78 5.92 3.60
C VAL A 122 1.80 6.48 4.59
N ALA A 123 1.53 7.64 5.20
CA ALA A 123 2.43 8.26 6.17
C ALA A 123 2.67 7.34 7.39
N LEU A 124 1.60 6.77 7.96
CA LEU A 124 1.68 5.81 9.07
C LEU A 124 2.43 4.55 8.66
N THR A 125 2.16 4.00 7.48
CA THR A 125 2.88 2.81 6.98
C THR A 125 4.37 3.09 6.82
N PHE A 126 4.74 4.28 6.34
CA PHE A 126 6.14 4.70 6.23
C PHE A 126 6.81 4.83 7.61
N VAL A 127 6.17 5.52 8.57
CA VAL A 127 6.68 5.63 9.94
C VAL A 127 6.83 4.25 10.57
N GLY A 128 5.81 3.39 10.43
CA GLY A 128 5.84 2.00 10.90
C GLY A 128 7.00 1.22 10.27
N TYR A 129 7.25 1.39 8.98
CA TYR A 129 8.35 0.74 8.28
C TYR A 129 9.73 1.16 8.82
N VAL A 130 9.93 2.47 9.04
CA VAL A 130 11.19 2.99 9.62
C VAL A 130 11.42 2.40 11.01
N LEU A 131 10.40 2.43 11.87
CA LEU A 131 10.49 1.96 13.24
C LEU A 131 10.64 0.44 13.33
N ALA A 132 9.93 -0.33 12.50
CA ALA A 132 9.92 -1.79 12.55
C ALA A 132 11.09 -2.44 11.81
N PHE A 133 11.66 -1.81 10.78
CA PHE A 133 12.68 -2.44 9.95
C PHE A 133 14.00 -1.69 9.92
N ILE A 134 14.00 -0.38 9.65
CA ILE A 134 15.26 0.38 9.48
C ILE A 134 16.02 0.47 10.81
N ILE A 135 15.37 0.94 11.87
CA ILE A 135 16.01 1.07 13.19
C ILE A 135 16.46 -0.30 13.72
N PRO A 136 15.62 -1.36 13.71
CA PRO A 136 16.03 -2.66 14.22
C PRO A 136 17.14 -3.28 13.39
N ALA A 137 17.15 -3.11 12.07
CA ALA A 137 18.22 -3.61 11.22
C ALA A 137 19.57 -2.98 11.54
N TYR A 138 19.61 -1.66 11.76
CA TYR A 138 20.83 -0.99 12.22
C TYR A 138 21.27 -1.51 13.59
N ARG A 139 20.34 -1.68 14.53
CA ARG A 139 20.66 -2.23 15.87
C ARG A 139 21.15 -3.67 15.84
N PHE A 140 20.56 -4.53 15.01
CA PHE A 140 21.06 -5.88 14.82
C PHE A 140 22.46 -5.89 14.23
N TYR A 141 22.74 -5.03 13.26
CA TYR A 141 24.09 -4.87 12.72
C TYR A 141 25.08 -4.41 13.78
N THR A 142 24.75 -3.40 14.60
CA THR A 142 25.68 -2.92 15.64
C THR A 142 26.01 -3.99 16.67
N LEU A 143 25.04 -4.85 17.02
CA LEU A 143 25.19 -5.96 17.98
C LEU A 143 25.92 -7.18 17.40
N THR A 144 25.57 -7.60 16.19
CA THR A 144 26.05 -8.88 15.61
C THR A 144 27.20 -8.71 14.62
N LYS A 145 27.42 -7.49 14.10
CA LYS A 145 28.30 -7.18 12.98
C LYS A 145 27.97 -7.90 11.67
N ASP A 146 26.84 -8.60 11.59
CA ASP A 146 26.32 -9.20 10.36
C ASP A 146 25.48 -8.17 9.58
N GLY A 147 25.91 -7.85 8.36
CA GLY A 147 25.29 -6.85 7.51
C GLY A 147 24.15 -7.35 6.63
N ILE A 148 23.89 -8.66 6.55
CA ILE A 148 22.94 -9.23 5.57
C ILE A 148 21.53 -8.68 5.78
N PHE A 149 21.08 -8.62 7.03
CA PHE A 149 19.74 -8.10 7.35
C PHE A 149 19.61 -6.61 7.04
N LEU A 150 20.64 -5.82 7.35
CA LEU A 150 20.69 -4.40 7.03
C LEU A 150 20.69 -4.15 5.52
N ALA A 151 21.49 -4.91 4.76
CA ALA A 151 21.51 -4.83 3.30
C ALA A 151 20.14 -5.16 2.70
N ALA A 152 19.46 -6.20 3.19
CA ALA A 152 18.12 -6.57 2.75
C ALA A 152 17.09 -5.46 2.98
N VAL A 153 17.13 -4.81 4.16
CA VAL A 153 16.22 -3.69 4.48
C VAL A 153 16.51 -2.45 3.61
N ILE A 154 17.79 -2.17 3.30
CA ILE A 154 18.17 -1.09 2.38
C ILE A 154 17.65 -1.38 0.97
N LEU A 155 17.90 -2.58 0.44
CA LEU A 155 17.42 -2.99 -0.88
C LEU A 155 15.88 -2.90 -0.97
N TYR A 156 15.18 -3.33 0.07
CA TYR A 156 13.72 -3.23 0.13
C TYR A 156 13.25 -1.76 0.17
N ALA A 157 13.93 -0.88 0.91
CA ALA A 157 13.62 0.55 0.93
C ALA A 157 13.85 1.21 -0.43
N LEU A 158 14.94 0.87 -1.13
CA LEU A 158 15.23 1.36 -2.47
C LEU A 158 14.19 0.89 -3.49
N PHE A 159 13.77 -0.38 -3.41
CA PHE A 159 12.68 -0.91 -4.22
C PHE A 159 11.39 -0.11 -4.00
N PHE A 160 11.02 0.15 -2.75
CA PHE A 160 9.82 0.93 -2.43
C PHE A 160 9.89 2.36 -2.97
N LEU A 161 11.05 3.02 -2.81
CA LEU A 161 11.29 4.36 -3.37
C LEU A 161 11.15 4.36 -4.91
N GLY A 162 11.72 3.35 -5.57
CA GLY A 162 11.58 3.14 -7.01
C GLY A 162 10.12 2.97 -7.42
N LEU A 163 9.38 2.11 -6.72
CA LEU A 163 7.97 1.84 -6.99
C LEU A 163 7.09 3.10 -6.84
N VAL A 164 7.29 3.89 -5.78
CA VAL A 164 6.60 5.17 -5.58
C VAL A 164 6.92 6.15 -6.72
N THR A 165 8.19 6.27 -7.10
CA THR A 165 8.63 7.17 -8.17
C THR A 165 8.00 6.79 -9.52
N VAL A 166 7.96 5.49 -9.84
CA VAL A 166 7.30 4.96 -11.04
C VAL A 166 5.80 5.29 -11.03
N TYR A 167 5.14 5.13 -9.89
CA TYR A 167 3.71 5.45 -9.76
C TYR A 167 3.42 6.94 -10.00
N ILE A 168 4.23 7.84 -9.44
CA ILE A 168 4.13 9.29 -9.71
C ILE A 168 4.32 9.57 -11.20
N ALA A 169 5.31 8.94 -11.83
CA ALA A 169 5.56 9.11 -13.27
C ALA A 169 4.35 8.69 -14.12
N TRP A 170 3.67 7.58 -13.78
CA TRP A 170 2.45 7.16 -14.47
C TRP A 170 1.29 8.14 -14.30
N ILE A 171 1.09 8.69 -13.10
CA ILE A 171 0.09 9.74 -12.89
C ILE A 171 0.40 10.97 -13.76
N LEU A 172 1.66 11.40 -13.81
CA LEU A 172 2.08 12.53 -14.64
C LEU A 172 1.89 12.25 -16.14
N MET A 173 2.16 11.02 -16.59
CA MET A 173 1.86 10.58 -17.95
C MET A 173 0.37 10.63 -18.24
N TYR A 174 -0.48 10.11 -17.36
CA TYR A 174 -1.95 10.15 -17.50
C TYR A 174 -2.48 11.59 -17.58
N VAL A 175 -2.05 12.47 -16.66
CA VAL A 175 -2.41 13.89 -16.68
C VAL A 175 -1.89 14.58 -17.95
N GLY A 176 -0.68 14.23 -18.39
CA GLY A 176 -0.10 14.72 -19.63
C GLY A 176 -0.93 14.34 -20.86
N LEU A 177 -1.38 13.09 -20.95
CA LEU A 177 -2.26 12.60 -22.02
C LEU A 177 -3.59 13.33 -22.02
N GLY A 178 -4.23 13.51 -20.86
CA GLY A 178 -5.50 14.26 -20.75
C GLY A 178 -5.37 15.71 -21.25
N ARG A 179 -4.28 16.40 -20.91
CA ARG A 179 -4.01 17.76 -21.42
C ARG A 179 -3.77 17.81 -22.93
N ILE A 180 -3.17 16.77 -23.51
CA ILE A 180 -2.97 16.67 -24.97
C ILE A 180 -4.32 16.48 -25.66
N GLU A 181 -5.19 15.64 -25.08
CA GLU A 181 -6.55 15.42 -25.59
C GLU A 181 -7.39 16.70 -25.54
N GLU A 182 -7.37 17.43 -24.41
CA GLU A 182 -8.04 18.74 -24.26
C GLU A 182 -7.55 19.77 -25.29
N ARG A 183 -6.23 19.86 -25.50
CA ARG A 183 -5.65 20.75 -26.52
C ARG A 183 -6.10 20.38 -27.93
N ARG A 184 -6.07 19.09 -28.27
CA ARG A 184 -6.54 18.62 -29.58
C ARG A 184 -8.03 18.87 -29.78
N ALA A 185 -8.85 18.67 -28.75
CA ALA A 185 -10.28 18.99 -28.78
C ALA A 185 -10.52 20.49 -28.98
N SER A 186 -9.72 21.36 -28.34
CA SER A 186 -9.80 22.82 -28.52
C SER A 186 -9.31 23.30 -29.89
N GLU A 187 -8.30 22.65 -30.47
CA GLU A 187 -7.80 22.95 -31.83
C GLU A 187 -8.75 22.46 -32.92
N SER A 188 -9.44 21.34 -32.71
CA SER A 188 -10.46 20.81 -33.63
C SER A 188 -11.81 21.53 -33.52
N ALA A 189 -12.04 22.29 -32.44
CA ALA A 189 -13.15 23.23 -32.29
C ALA A 189 -12.85 24.63 -32.86
N GLY A 190 -12.04 24.71 -33.93
CA GLY A 190 -11.56 25.95 -34.57
C GLY A 190 -12.61 27.05 -34.80
N PRO A 191 -12.17 28.30 -35.05
CA PRO A 191 -12.90 29.53 -34.78
C PRO A 191 -14.30 29.51 -35.38
N GLY A 192 -15.29 29.46 -34.50
CA GLY A 192 -16.69 29.66 -34.86
C GLY A 192 -16.81 30.97 -35.62
N ILE A 193 -17.30 30.84 -36.86
CA ILE A 193 -17.73 31.91 -37.75
C ILE A 193 -18.57 32.91 -36.93
N SER A 194 -18.04 34.11 -36.74
CA SER A 194 -18.85 35.27 -36.37
C SER A 194 -19.82 35.55 -37.53
N ALA A 195 -21.06 35.13 -37.36
CA ALA A 195 -22.20 35.65 -38.11
C ALA A 195 -22.57 37.05 -37.60
#